data_AF-A0A1Y5S8E3-F1
#
_entry.id   AF-A0A1Y5S8E3-F1
#
_cell.length_a   1.000
_cell.length_b   1.000
_cell.length_c   1.000
_cell.angle_alpha   90.00
_cell.angle_beta   90.00
_cell.angle_gamma   90.00
#
_symmetry.space_group_name_H-M   'P 1'
#
loop_
_entity.id
_entity.type
_entity.pdbx_description
1 polymer ?
#
loop_
_entity_poly.entity_id
_entity_poly.type
_entity_poly.pdbx_seq_one_letter_code
_entity_poly.pdbx_strand_id
1 'polypeptide(L)'
;MTQGYGLLQEEGFTAQLQDWLDAAQSDVTLINAGVSGDTTAGGLSRADWTLTPDVDAMIVALGGNDVLRGTAPEIARANLAGILDIAALKNVPVLLIGIDVPENYGTDYKSQFTAIYTDLAAEYDTLLIDSFLRPLTEIGPMSEVLNTYFQGDGIHPNAKGVSIIVQSVGPSVSDLADQVRARSAQ
;
A
#
# COMPACT_ATOMS: atom_id res chain seq x y z
N MET A 1 1.21 -4.53 7.48
CA MET A 1 2.18 -4.06 6.49
C MET A 1 2.69 -2.66 6.84
N THR A 2 1.91 -1.59 6.63
CA THR A 2 2.38 -0.20 6.83
C THR A 2 2.59 0.23 8.30
N GLN A 3 1.83 -0.34 9.25
CA GLN A 3 1.97 -0.02 10.68
C GLN A 3 3.30 -0.48 11.31
N GLY A 4 4.08 -1.36 10.64
CA GLY A 4 5.32 -1.92 11.22
C GLY A 4 5.08 -2.97 12.31
N TYR A 5 4.02 -3.77 12.19
CA TYR A 5 3.69 -4.83 13.16
C TYR A 5 4.89 -5.73 13.46
N GLY A 6 5.17 -5.94 14.75
CA GLY A 6 6.23 -6.84 15.22
C GLY A 6 7.66 -6.30 15.07
N LEU A 7 7.84 -5.08 14.56
CA LEU A 7 9.14 -4.45 14.35
C LEU A 7 9.33 -3.24 15.28
N LEU A 8 10.59 -2.83 15.46
CA LEU A 8 10.88 -1.50 16.00
C LEU A 8 10.40 -0.43 15.02
N GLN A 9 10.13 0.78 15.51
CA GLN A 9 9.51 1.83 14.70
C GLN A 9 10.39 2.18 13.49
N GLU A 10 11.70 2.29 13.70
CA GLU A 10 12.73 2.56 12.70
C GLU A 10 12.90 1.43 11.67
N GLU A 11 12.51 0.21 12.02
CA GLU A 11 12.54 -0.95 11.11
C GLU A 11 11.25 -1.06 10.28
N GLY A 12 10.22 -0.28 10.59
CA GLY A 12 8.94 -0.29 9.90
C GLY A 12 9.01 0.32 8.49
N PHE A 13 7.99 0.00 7.69
CA PHE A 13 7.90 0.45 6.29
C PHE A 13 7.98 1.97 6.15
N THR A 14 7.21 2.73 6.92
CA THR A 14 7.20 4.20 6.81
C THR A 14 8.54 4.81 7.17
N ALA A 15 9.22 4.32 8.21
CA ALA A 15 10.52 4.85 8.62
C ALA A 15 11.59 4.55 7.56
N GLN A 16 11.70 3.30 7.12
CA GLN A 16 12.65 2.94 6.07
C GLN A 16 12.36 3.63 4.73
N LEU A 17 11.08 3.87 4.40
CA LEU A 17 10.72 4.62 3.20
C LEU A 17 11.08 6.11 3.31
N GLN A 18 10.96 6.71 4.50
CA GLN A 18 11.43 8.07 4.75
C GLN A 18 12.95 8.16 4.54
N ASP A 19 13.71 7.23 5.13
CA ASP A 19 15.17 7.17 4.95
C ASP A 19 15.56 7.05 3.47
N TRP A 20 14.81 6.25 2.70
CA TRP A 20 15.01 6.11 1.26
C TRP A 20 14.73 7.42 0.51
N LEU A 21 13.62 8.10 0.83
CA LEU A 21 13.23 9.37 0.21
C LEU A 21 14.23 10.48 0.53
N ASP A 22 14.72 10.54 1.77
CA ASP A 22 15.75 11.49 2.20
C ASP A 22 17.06 11.26 1.43
N ALA A 23 17.47 10.00 1.28
CA ALA A 23 18.65 9.62 0.49
C ALA A 23 18.48 9.94 -1.01
N ALA A 24 17.26 9.82 -1.52
CA ALA A 24 16.90 10.23 -2.88
C ALA A 24 16.72 11.76 -3.03
N GLN A 25 16.92 12.53 -1.95
CA GLN A 25 16.73 13.98 -1.89
C GLN A 25 15.31 14.40 -2.32
N SER A 26 14.32 13.53 -2.08
CA SER A 26 12.91 13.83 -2.31
C SER A 26 12.37 14.64 -1.12
N ASP A 27 11.91 15.86 -1.39
CA ASP A 27 11.24 16.69 -0.38
C ASP A 27 9.82 16.13 -0.09
N VAL A 28 9.77 15.13 0.78
CA VAL A 28 8.56 14.39 1.17
C VAL A 28 8.63 14.09 2.67
N THR A 29 7.53 14.33 3.38
CA THR A 29 7.36 13.88 4.77
C THR A 29 6.27 12.82 4.82
N LEU A 30 6.59 11.62 5.31
CA LEU A 30 5.62 10.53 5.45
C LEU A 30 4.89 10.57 6.79
N ILE A 31 3.56 10.51 6.72
CA ILE A 31 2.69 10.38 7.88
C ILE A 31 2.19 8.93 7.94
N ASN A 32 2.51 8.21 9.02
CA ASN A 32 2.02 6.84 9.18
C ASN A 32 0.58 6.84 9.69
N ALA A 33 -0.37 6.57 8.79
CA ALA A 33 -1.77 6.31 9.12
C ALA A 33 -2.11 4.81 9.04
N GLY A 34 -1.12 3.92 9.14
CA GLY A 34 -1.33 2.47 9.20
C GLY A 34 -2.07 2.06 10.47
N VAL A 35 -2.87 1.00 10.39
CA VAL A 35 -3.45 0.34 11.56
C VAL A 35 -3.38 -1.16 11.32
N SER A 36 -2.78 -1.89 12.26
CA SER A 36 -2.68 -3.35 12.18
C SER A 36 -4.07 -3.98 12.23
N GLY A 37 -4.39 -4.83 11.26
CA GLY A 37 -5.68 -5.52 11.17
C GLY A 37 -6.78 -4.75 10.43
N ASP A 38 -6.49 -3.55 9.91
CA ASP A 38 -7.45 -2.79 9.10
C ASP A 38 -7.83 -3.54 7.82
N THR A 39 -9.13 -3.58 7.58
CA THR A 39 -9.71 -3.95 6.28
C THR A 39 -9.93 -2.69 5.45
N THR A 40 -10.31 -2.85 4.18
CA THR A 40 -10.76 -1.74 3.34
C THR A 40 -11.89 -0.93 4.00
N ALA A 41 -12.83 -1.59 4.70
CA ALA A 41 -13.91 -0.94 5.44
C ALA A 41 -13.38 -0.09 6.61
N GLY A 42 -12.38 -0.60 7.34
CA GLY A 42 -11.71 0.13 8.42
C GLY A 42 -11.04 1.39 7.89
N GLY A 43 -10.28 1.27 6.80
CA GLY A 43 -9.66 2.39 6.11
C GLY A 43 -10.67 3.43 5.62
N LEU A 44 -11.76 2.99 4.99
CA LEU A 44 -12.82 3.88 4.53
C LEU A 44 -13.44 4.68 5.67
N SER A 45 -13.74 4.02 6.80
CA SER A 45 -14.34 4.69 7.96
C SER A 45 -13.45 5.81 8.53
N ARG A 46 -12.16 5.85 8.16
CA ARG A 46 -11.22 6.85 8.63
C ARG A 46 -10.54 7.72 7.59
N ALA A 47 -10.80 7.52 6.30
CA ALA A 47 -10.13 8.25 5.24
C ALA A 47 -10.33 9.77 5.36
N ASP A 48 -11.56 10.23 5.59
CA ASP A 48 -11.88 11.66 5.57
C ASP A 48 -11.16 12.48 6.65
N TRP A 49 -11.15 12.01 7.90
CA TRP A 49 -10.47 12.68 9.01
C TRP A 49 -8.95 12.44 9.05
N THR A 50 -8.46 11.41 8.34
CA THR A 50 -7.01 11.21 8.14
C THR A 50 -6.44 12.21 7.13
N LEU A 51 -7.22 12.58 6.10
CA LEU A 51 -6.83 13.58 5.10
C LEU A 51 -7.09 15.00 5.61
N THR A 52 -6.17 15.48 6.45
CA THR A 52 -6.13 16.87 6.92
C THR A 52 -5.68 17.81 5.79
N PRO A 53 -5.85 19.14 5.94
CA PRO A 53 -5.40 20.11 4.93
C PRO A 53 -3.89 20.09 4.63
N ASP A 54 -3.08 19.51 5.50
CA ASP A 54 -1.62 19.41 5.34
C ASP A 54 -1.19 18.14 4.58
N VAL A 55 -2.14 17.31 4.14
CA VAL A 55 -1.86 16.08 3.38
C VAL A 55 -1.95 16.37 1.88
N ASP A 56 -0.79 16.36 1.22
CA ASP A 56 -0.70 16.65 -0.21
C ASP A 56 -0.98 15.44 -1.12
N ALA A 57 -0.74 14.22 -0.63
CA ALA A 57 -0.90 12.97 -1.38
C ALA A 57 -1.25 11.80 -0.45
N MET A 58 -1.82 10.73 -1.00
CA MET A 58 -2.19 9.53 -0.23
C MET A 58 -1.63 8.25 -0.85
N ILE A 59 -1.11 7.35 0.00
CA ILE A 59 -0.75 5.99 -0.37
C ILE A 59 -1.78 5.03 0.23
N VAL A 60 -2.45 4.23 -0.59
CA VAL A 60 -3.45 3.25 -0.15
C VAL A 60 -2.91 1.83 -0.33
N ALA A 61 -2.59 1.16 0.77
CA ALA A 61 -2.14 -0.23 0.81
C ALA A 61 -3.06 -1.07 1.71
N LEU A 62 -4.31 -1.24 1.27
CA LEU A 62 -5.38 -1.96 1.99
C LEU A 62 -5.90 -3.14 1.16
N GLY A 63 -6.53 -4.12 1.84
CA GLY A 63 -7.10 -5.33 1.23
C GLY A 63 -6.49 -6.64 1.74
N GLY A 64 -5.30 -6.59 2.35
CA GLY A 64 -4.66 -7.80 2.92
C GLY A 64 -5.52 -8.50 3.97
N ASN A 65 -6.11 -7.75 4.91
CA ASN A 65 -6.99 -8.35 5.92
C ASN A 65 -8.35 -8.78 5.36
N ASP A 66 -8.81 -8.15 4.27
CA ASP A 66 -10.01 -8.56 3.55
C ASP A 66 -9.80 -9.95 2.94
N VAL A 67 -8.66 -10.17 2.27
CA VAL A 67 -8.24 -11.48 1.76
C VAL A 67 -8.13 -12.50 2.89
N LEU A 68 -7.42 -12.18 3.98
CA LEU A 68 -7.26 -13.08 5.13
C LEU A 68 -8.60 -13.47 5.80
N ARG A 69 -9.64 -12.65 5.64
CA ARG A 69 -10.99 -12.90 6.18
C ARG A 69 -11.94 -13.50 5.15
N GLY A 70 -11.51 -13.66 3.89
CA GLY A 70 -12.37 -14.10 2.80
C GLY A 70 -13.50 -13.12 2.49
N THR A 71 -13.29 -11.82 2.71
CA THR A 71 -14.25 -10.77 2.35
C THR A 71 -14.51 -10.82 0.85
N ALA A 72 -15.77 -10.65 0.46
CA ALA A 72 -16.16 -10.68 -0.95
C ALA A 72 -15.48 -9.52 -1.74
N PRO A 73 -14.91 -9.77 -2.94
CA PRO A 73 -14.15 -8.78 -3.68
C PRO A 73 -14.92 -7.48 -3.94
N GLU A 74 -16.22 -7.56 -4.21
CA GLU A 74 -17.09 -6.41 -4.46
C GLU A 74 -17.21 -5.47 -3.25
N ILE A 75 -17.15 -6.02 -2.03
CA ILE A 75 -17.15 -5.22 -0.79
C ILE A 75 -15.83 -4.47 -0.69
N ALA A 76 -14.70 -5.15 -0.90
CA ALA A 76 -13.38 -4.53 -0.88
C ALA A 76 -13.26 -3.44 -1.95
N ARG A 77 -13.76 -3.69 -3.17
CA ARG A 77 -13.81 -2.72 -4.26
C ARG A 77 -14.61 -1.49 -3.88
N ALA A 78 -15.82 -1.66 -3.35
CA ALA A 78 -16.69 -0.56 -2.97
C ALA A 78 -16.05 0.31 -1.87
N ASN A 79 -15.38 -0.32 -0.91
CA ASN A 79 -14.68 0.42 0.15
C ASN A 79 -13.47 1.20 -0.38
N LEU A 80 -12.66 0.59 -1.26
CA LEU A 80 -11.53 1.27 -1.90
C LEU A 80 -12.00 2.43 -2.78
N ALA A 81 -13.05 2.23 -3.59
CA ALA A 81 -13.66 3.30 -4.37
C ALA A 81 -14.09 4.48 -3.48
N GLY A 82 -14.74 4.22 -2.35
CA GLY A 82 -15.10 5.27 -1.39
C GLY A 82 -13.90 6.03 -0.81
N ILE A 83 -12.75 5.36 -0.60
CA ILE A 83 -11.51 6.02 -0.18
C ILE A 83 -11.00 6.96 -1.29
N LEU A 84 -11.03 6.48 -2.54
CA LEU A 84 -10.60 7.26 -3.70
C LEU A 84 -11.53 8.43 -4.00
N ASP A 85 -12.85 8.28 -3.78
CA ASP A 85 -13.82 9.37 -3.86
C ASP A 85 -13.49 10.49 -2.87
N ILE A 86 -13.16 10.14 -1.62
CA ILE A 86 -12.78 11.12 -0.60
C ILE A 86 -11.49 11.85 -1.01
N ALA A 87 -10.50 11.12 -1.56
CA ALA A 87 -9.27 11.71 -2.05
C ALA A 87 -9.52 12.67 -3.22
N ALA A 88 -10.36 12.27 -4.18
CA ALA A 88 -10.75 13.08 -5.33
C ALA A 88 -11.48 14.36 -4.90
N LEU A 89 -12.42 14.26 -3.94
CA LEU A 89 -13.13 15.42 -3.38
C LEU A 89 -12.18 16.43 -2.72
N LYS A 90 -11.07 15.96 -2.14
CA LYS A 90 -10.03 16.78 -1.53
C LYS A 90 -8.91 17.16 -2.50
N ASN A 91 -9.00 16.73 -3.77
CA ASN A 91 -7.97 16.91 -4.80
C ASN A 91 -6.58 16.36 -4.40
N VAL A 92 -6.56 15.23 -3.68
CA VAL A 92 -5.35 14.57 -3.23
C VAL A 92 -5.01 13.44 -4.22
N PRO A 93 -3.89 13.50 -4.96
CA PRO A 93 -3.44 12.39 -5.80
C PRO A 93 -3.12 11.15 -4.97
N VAL A 94 -3.32 9.98 -5.60
CA VAL A 94 -3.21 8.69 -4.91
C VAL A 94 -2.19 7.77 -5.58
N LEU A 95 -1.40 7.09 -4.76
CA LEU A 95 -0.71 5.85 -5.12
C LEU A 95 -1.47 4.67 -4.51
N LEU A 96 -2.07 3.86 -5.37
CA LEU A 96 -2.73 2.63 -4.98
C LEU A 96 -1.74 1.47 -5.03
N ILE A 97 -1.69 0.66 -3.96
CA ILE A 97 -0.83 -0.52 -3.90
C ILE A 97 -1.68 -1.76 -3.75
N GLY A 98 -1.57 -2.66 -4.73
CA GLY A 98 -2.27 -3.93 -4.77
C GLY A 98 -1.75 -4.95 -3.77
N ILE A 99 -2.57 -5.99 -3.58
CA ILE A 99 -2.35 -7.06 -2.61
C ILE A 99 -2.33 -8.40 -3.32
N ASP A 100 -1.41 -9.27 -2.93
CA ASP A 100 -1.36 -10.65 -3.41
C ASP A 100 -2.44 -11.51 -2.78
N VAL A 101 -3.10 -12.30 -3.61
CA VAL A 101 -4.05 -13.32 -3.16
C VAL A 101 -3.41 -14.70 -3.26
N PRO A 102 -3.30 -15.43 -2.13
CA PRO A 102 -2.81 -16.80 -2.12
C PRO A 102 -3.66 -17.75 -2.98
N GLU A 103 -3.04 -18.77 -3.57
CA GLU A 103 -3.71 -19.69 -4.50
C GLU A 103 -4.85 -20.50 -3.87
N ASN A 104 -4.81 -20.71 -2.55
CA ASN A 104 -5.81 -21.51 -1.84
C ASN A 104 -7.21 -20.86 -1.76
N TYR A 105 -7.37 -19.60 -2.18
CA TYR A 105 -8.67 -18.92 -2.28
C TYR A 105 -9.38 -19.21 -3.62
N GLY A 106 -8.73 -19.89 -4.56
CA GLY A 106 -9.27 -20.20 -5.88
C GLY A 106 -9.01 -19.10 -6.92
N THR A 107 -8.95 -19.50 -8.18
CA THR A 107 -8.59 -18.64 -9.32
C THR A 107 -9.55 -17.48 -9.51
N ASP A 108 -10.85 -17.72 -9.32
CA ASP A 108 -11.88 -16.70 -9.55
C ASP A 108 -11.81 -15.59 -8.51
N TYR A 109 -11.67 -15.94 -7.23
CA TYR A 109 -11.52 -14.98 -6.15
C TYR A 109 -10.23 -14.16 -6.35
N LYS A 110 -9.11 -14.83 -6.63
CA LYS A 110 -7.83 -14.17 -6.94
C LYS A 110 -7.96 -13.19 -8.11
N SER A 111 -8.52 -13.64 -9.23
CA SER A 111 -8.67 -12.80 -10.43
C SER A 111 -9.55 -11.58 -10.15
N GLN A 112 -10.69 -11.77 -9.48
CA GLN A 112 -11.60 -10.66 -9.16
C GLN A 112 -10.95 -9.67 -8.21
N PHE A 113 -10.28 -10.15 -7.17
CA PHE A 113 -9.68 -9.28 -6.15
C PHE A 113 -8.47 -8.51 -6.68
N THR A 114 -7.62 -9.14 -7.50
CA THR A 114 -6.49 -8.44 -8.13
C THR A 114 -6.96 -7.39 -9.13
N ALA A 115 -8.03 -7.66 -9.89
CA ALA A 115 -8.59 -6.71 -10.87
C ALA A 115 -9.12 -5.41 -10.21
N ILE A 116 -9.51 -5.45 -8.93
CA ILE A 116 -9.96 -4.26 -8.19
C ILE A 116 -8.96 -3.11 -8.33
N TYR A 117 -7.67 -3.39 -8.13
CA TYR A 117 -6.64 -2.36 -8.09
C TYR A 117 -6.36 -1.78 -9.47
N THR A 118 -6.29 -2.61 -10.51
CA THR A 118 -6.09 -2.15 -11.90
C THR A 118 -7.29 -1.35 -12.39
N ASP A 119 -8.50 -1.79 -12.08
CA ASP A 119 -9.74 -1.13 -12.51
C ASP A 119 -9.90 0.23 -11.82
N LEU A 120 -9.68 0.28 -10.49
CA LEU A 120 -9.79 1.53 -9.74
C LEU A 120 -8.67 2.52 -10.09
N ALA A 121 -7.44 2.05 -10.33
CA ALA A 121 -6.37 2.94 -10.76
C ALA A 121 -6.70 3.60 -12.11
N ALA A 122 -7.28 2.86 -13.05
CA ALA A 122 -7.73 3.41 -14.33
C ALA A 122 -8.94 4.33 -14.19
N GLU A 123 -9.89 4.01 -13.31
CA GLU A 123 -11.11 4.79 -13.07
C GLU A 123 -10.80 6.15 -12.40
N TYR A 124 -9.84 6.18 -11.46
CA TYR A 124 -9.50 7.36 -10.66
C TYR A 124 -8.19 8.04 -11.09
N ASP A 125 -7.53 7.56 -12.15
CA ASP A 125 -6.24 8.07 -12.63
C ASP A 125 -5.16 8.11 -11.54
N THR A 126 -5.04 6.99 -10.79
CA THR A 126 -4.05 6.86 -9.72
C THR A 126 -2.75 6.27 -10.24
N LEU A 127 -1.63 6.55 -9.57
CA LEU A 127 -0.47 5.69 -9.69
C LEU A 127 -0.81 4.31 -9.12
N LEU A 128 -0.17 3.26 -9.67
CA LEU A 128 -0.41 1.88 -9.28
C LEU A 128 0.90 1.12 -9.09
N ILE A 129 1.01 0.43 -7.95
CA ILE A 129 1.92 -0.69 -7.78
C ILE A 129 1.06 -1.94 -7.68
N ASP A 130 1.24 -2.90 -8.59
CA ASP A 130 0.37 -4.07 -8.68
C ASP A 130 0.33 -4.93 -7.40
N SER A 131 1.44 -4.98 -6.67
CA SER A 131 1.56 -5.82 -5.49
C SER A 131 2.63 -5.31 -4.54
N PHE A 132 2.25 -5.22 -3.26
CA PHE A 132 3.14 -4.83 -2.17
C PHE A 132 4.26 -5.87 -1.89
N LEU A 133 3.99 -7.18 -2.07
CA LEU A 133 4.94 -8.25 -1.73
C LEU A 133 5.65 -8.84 -2.95
N ARG A 134 5.24 -8.50 -4.18
CA ARG A 134 5.89 -8.96 -5.42
C ARG A 134 7.42 -8.84 -5.39
N PRO A 135 8.01 -7.71 -4.94
CA PRO A 135 9.46 -7.58 -4.86
C PRO A 135 10.14 -8.63 -4.00
N LEU A 136 9.44 -9.25 -3.03
CA LEU A 136 9.96 -10.34 -2.22
C LEU A 136 9.72 -11.70 -2.88
N THR A 137 8.53 -11.93 -3.42
CA THR A 137 8.13 -13.23 -3.95
C THR A 137 8.89 -13.62 -5.22
N GLU A 138 9.49 -12.65 -5.91
CA GLU A 138 10.26 -12.87 -7.14
C GLU A 138 11.76 -13.08 -6.93
N ILE A 139 12.27 -12.95 -5.70
CA ILE A 139 13.72 -13.04 -5.40
C ILE A 139 14.24 -14.46 -5.49
N GLY A 140 13.39 -15.45 -5.26
CA GLY A 140 13.82 -16.84 -5.24
C GLY A 140 12.73 -17.80 -4.76
N PRO A 141 13.11 -19.03 -4.39
CA PRO A 141 12.17 -20.02 -3.91
C PRO A 141 11.39 -19.51 -2.69
N MET A 142 10.06 -19.65 -2.70
CA MET A 142 9.19 -19.12 -1.65
C MET A 142 9.60 -19.55 -0.24
N SER A 143 10.08 -20.79 -0.07
CA SER A 143 10.56 -21.28 1.23
C SER A 143 11.77 -20.50 1.76
N GLU A 144 12.69 -20.10 0.88
CA GLU A 144 13.86 -19.29 1.26
C GLU A 144 13.46 -17.86 1.55
N VAL A 145 12.55 -17.32 0.74
CA VAL A 145 12.00 -15.97 0.91
C VAL A 145 11.31 -15.84 2.27
N LEU A 146 10.41 -16.77 2.61
CA LEU A 146 9.69 -16.79 3.89
C LEU A 146 10.65 -16.90 5.07
N ASN A 147 11.65 -17.79 5.00
CA ASN A 147 12.61 -17.96 6.09
C ASN A 147 13.52 -16.74 6.30
N THR A 148 13.82 -15.98 5.25
CA THR A 148 14.83 -14.90 5.29
C THR A 148 14.22 -13.52 5.49
N TYR A 149 13.07 -13.24 4.86
CA TYR A 149 12.51 -11.90 4.71
C TYR A 149 11.16 -11.72 5.41
N PHE A 150 10.60 -12.77 5.99
CA PHE A 150 9.37 -12.70 6.78
C PHE A 150 9.66 -12.93 8.26
N GLN A 151 8.71 -12.52 9.09
CA GLN A 151 8.63 -12.86 10.51
C GLN A 151 8.17 -14.32 10.66
N GLY A 152 8.26 -14.85 11.88
CA GLY A 152 7.92 -16.26 12.16
C GLY A 152 6.47 -16.65 11.87
N ASP A 153 5.57 -15.68 11.62
CA ASP A 153 4.19 -15.93 11.22
C ASP A 153 4.02 -16.21 9.71
N GLY A 154 5.05 -15.99 8.90
CA GLY A 154 5.02 -16.20 7.45
C GLY A 154 4.09 -15.24 6.69
N ILE A 155 3.59 -14.18 7.33
CA ILE A 155 2.67 -13.20 6.75
C ILE A 155 3.35 -11.84 6.66
N HIS A 156 4.02 -11.41 7.74
CA HIS A 156 4.59 -10.07 7.83
C HIS A 156 6.06 -10.07 7.41
N PRO A 157 6.50 -9.14 6.55
CA PRO A 157 7.92 -8.92 6.31
C PRO A 157 8.67 -8.57 7.59
N ASN A 158 9.90 -9.05 7.71
CA ASN A 158 10.84 -8.56 8.73
C ASN A 158 11.57 -7.30 8.22
N ALA A 159 12.43 -6.69 9.03
CA ALA A 159 13.14 -5.46 8.67
C ALA A 159 13.88 -5.54 7.32
N LYS A 160 14.48 -6.70 6.98
CA LYS A 160 15.15 -6.90 5.68
C LYS A 160 14.17 -7.00 4.53
N GLY A 161 13.05 -7.69 4.75
CA GLY A 161 11.97 -7.77 3.75
C GLY A 161 11.36 -6.40 3.47
N VAL A 162 11.15 -5.59 4.51
CA VAL A 162 10.71 -4.19 4.38
C VAL A 162 11.67 -3.38 3.51
N SER A 163 12.98 -3.50 3.72
CA SER A 163 13.98 -2.77 2.94
C SER A 163 13.88 -3.03 1.44
N ILE A 164 13.62 -4.28 1.03
CA ILE A 164 13.42 -4.65 -0.38
C ILE A 164 12.16 -4.01 -0.93
N ILE A 165 11.06 -4.07 -0.17
CA ILE A 165 9.78 -3.46 -0.59
C ILE A 165 9.97 -1.95 -0.76
N VAL A 166 10.66 -1.29 0.17
CA VAL A 166 10.96 0.14 0.10
C VAL A 166 11.73 0.51 -1.17
N GLN A 167 12.74 -0.28 -1.57
CA GLN A 167 13.47 -0.04 -2.82
C GLN A 167 12.56 -0.10 -4.06
N SER A 168 11.51 -0.90 -4.02
CA SER A 168 10.53 -0.99 -5.10
C SER A 168 9.48 0.12 -5.04
N VAL A 169 9.04 0.54 -3.85
CA VAL A 169 7.96 1.52 -3.68
C VAL A 169 8.45 2.96 -3.75
N GLY A 170 9.67 3.23 -3.27
CA GLY A 170 10.28 4.55 -3.21
C GLY A 170 10.14 5.38 -4.49
N PRO A 171 10.52 4.85 -5.67
CA PRO A 171 10.40 5.58 -6.93
C PRO A 171 8.98 6.07 -7.23
N SER A 172 7.95 5.24 -7.02
CA SER A 172 6.55 5.64 -7.25
C SER A 172 6.06 6.69 -6.25
N VAL A 173 6.65 6.75 -5.05
CA VAL A 173 6.35 7.81 -4.07
C VAL A 173 7.01 9.12 -4.47
N SER A 174 8.23 9.09 -5.03
CA SER A 174 8.84 10.26 -5.65
C SER A 174 8.00 10.77 -6.85
N ASP A 175 7.53 9.87 -7.71
CA ASP A 175 6.63 10.22 -8.83
C ASP A 175 5.32 10.87 -8.33
N LEU A 176 4.75 10.34 -7.24
CA LEU A 176 3.56 10.91 -6.61
C LEU A 176 3.82 12.34 -6.09
N ALA A 177 4.98 12.57 -5.46
CA ALA A 177 5.38 13.89 -4.99
C ALA A 177 5.58 14.87 -6.16
N ASP A 178 6.11 14.41 -7.29
CA ASP A 178 6.24 15.25 -8.48
C ASP A 178 4.87 15.62 -9.09
N GLN A 179 3.87 14.72 -9.04
CA GLN A 179 2.50 15.07 -9.42
C GLN A 179 1.91 16.18 -8.54
N VAL A 180 2.14 16.14 -7.22
CA VAL A 180 1.73 17.20 -6.30
C VAL A 180 2.35 18.53 -6.73
N ARG A 181 3.67 18.57 -6.91
CA ARG A 181 4.39 19.80 -7.30
C ARG A 181 3.89 20.37 -8.63
N ALA A 182 3.62 19.51 -9.61
CA ALA A 182 3.08 19.91 -10.90
C ALA A 182 1.65 20.48 -10.81
N ARG A 183 0.84 20.01 -9.86
CA ARG A 183 -0.52 20.53 -9.59
C ARG A 183 -0.49 21.88 -8.88
N SER A 184 0.42 22.07 -7.91
CA SER A 184 0.56 23.34 -7.17
C SER A 184 1.15 24.49 -8.00
N ALA A 185 1.76 24.19 -9.15
CA ALA A 185 2.33 25.17 -10.07
C ALA A 185 1.33 25.72 -11.12
N GLN A 186 0.10 25.20 -11.16
CA GLN A 186 -0.98 25.59 -12.07
C GLN A 186 -1.94 26.59 -11.42
#